data_AF-A0A329LCC2-F1
#
_entry.id   AF-A0A329LCC2-F1
#
_cell.length_a   1.000
_cell.length_b   1.000
_cell.length_c   1.000
_cell.angle_alpha   90.00
_cell.angle_beta   90.00
_cell.angle_gamma   90.00
#
_symmetry.space_group_name_H-M   'P 1'
#
loop_
_entity.id
_entity.type
_entity.pdbx_description
1 polymer ?
#
loop_
_entity_poly.entity_id
_entity_poly.type
_entity_poly.pdbx_seq_one_letter_code
_entity_poly.pdbx_strand_id
1 'polypeptide(L)'
;MAVRFGAPPLCLHVRKAYRHEPHQLSAACRIHRSKELLRTCSYSVSNIAESVGYTDNYYFSRFFKKQTGLSPTEYRNHVKRNSMLPPG
;
A
#
# COMPACT_ATOMS: atom_id res chain seq x y z
N MET A 1 -8.87 -23.46 15.57
CA MET A 1 -7.53 -24.01 15.29
C MET A 1 -6.56 -22.85 15.16
N ALA A 2 -5.50 -22.88 15.97
CA ALA A 2 -4.45 -21.87 15.99
C ALA A 2 -3.54 -22.02 14.76
N VAL A 3 -3.12 -20.89 14.19
CA VAL A 3 -1.83 -20.80 13.51
C VAL A 3 -1.16 -19.49 13.90
N ARG A 4 -0.18 -19.59 14.80
CA ARG A 4 0.88 -18.60 14.94
C ARG A 4 1.74 -18.75 13.69
N PHE A 5 2.01 -17.66 12.97
CA PHE A 5 3.14 -17.62 12.06
C PHE A 5 3.88 -16.30 12.25
N GLY A 6 5.14 -16.43 12.68
CA GLY A 6 6.11 -15.35 12.62
C GLY A 6 6.27 -14.85 11.19
N ALA A 7 6.61 -13.57 11.10
CA ALA A 7 6.76 -12.82 9.85
C ALA A 7 7.84 -13.41 8.92
N PRO A 8 7.64 -13.38 7.59
CA PRO A 8 8.73 -13.31 6.63
C PRO A 8 8.99 -11.85 6.21
N PRO A 9 10.22 -11.51 5.77
CA PRO A 9 10.58 -10.13 5.43
C PRO A 9 9.68 -9.58 4.33
N LEU A 10 9.08 -8.43 4.63
CA LEU A 10 8.22 -7.63 3.77
C LEU A 10 8.98 -7.18 2.50
N CYS A 11 9.13 -8.03 1.49
CA CYS A 11 9.55 -7.58 0.14
C CYS A 11 9.37 -8.60 -0.99
N LEU A 12 9.42 -9.90 -0.75
CA LEU A 12 9.53 -10.87 -1.85
C LEU A 12 8.31 -11.78 -1.91
N HIS A 13 7.56 -11.67 -3.01
CA HIS A 13 6.45 -12.54 -3.47
C HIS A 13 5.01 -12.12 -3.08
N VAL A 14 4.60 -10.93 -3.52
CA VAL A 14 3.17 -10.62 -3.74
C VAL A 14 2.64 -11.48 -4.90
N ARG A 15 2.36 -12.76 -4.63
CA ARG A 15 1.46 -13.57 -5.49
C ARG A 15 0.75 -14.75 -4.82
N LYS A 16 0.96 -15.03 -3.51
CA LYS A 16 0.36 -16.23 -2.90
C LYS A 16 -0.30 -16.07 -1.51
N ALA A 17 -0.39 -14.88 -0.93
CA ALA A 17 -1.05 -14.72 0.39
C ALA A 17 -2.53 -14.31 0.34
N TYR A 18 -3.05 -13.78 -0.78
CA TYR A 18 -4.47 -13.41 -0.91
C TYR A 18 -5.25 -14.44 -1.74
N ARG A 19 -4.94 -15.73 -1.55
CA ARG A 19 -5.58 -16.84 -2.27
C ARG A 19 -7.01 -17.18 -1.80
N HIS A 20 -7.65 -16.28 -1.05
CA HIS A 20 -9.07 -16.32 -0.77
C HIS A 20 -9.66 -14.90 -0.94
N GLU A 21 -10.24 -14.67 -2.11
CA GLU A 21 -11.33 -13.72 -2.43
C GLU A 21 -11.08 -12.20 -2.24
N PRO A 22 -10.59 -11.50 -3.28
CA PRO A 22 -10.46 -10.04 -3.30
C PRO A 22 -11.80 -9.34 -3.62
N HIS A 23 -12.96 -9.84 -3.20
CA HIS A 23 -14.21 -9.23 -3.67
C HIS A 23 -14.55 -7.90 -2.97
N GLN A 24 -14.16 -7.65 -1.70
CA GLN A 24 -14.49 -6.38 -1.04
C GLN A 24 -13.43 -5.86 -0.07
N LEU A 25 -12.26 -5.44 -0.59
CA LEU A 25 -11.49 -4.43 0.13
C LEU A 25 -12.24 -3.09 0.03
N SER A 26 -12.76 -2.60 1.16
CA SER A 26 -13.39 -1.28 1.24
C SER A 26 -12.39 -0.17 0.87
N ALA A 27 -12.90 0.98 0.43
CA ALA A 27 -12.06 2.14 0.10
C ALA A 27 -11.08 2.51 1.23
N ALA A 28 -11.49 2.31 2.49
CA ALA A 28 -10.68 2.56 3.69
C ALA A 28 -9.51 1.56 3.83
N CYS A 29 -9.73 0.26 3.62
CA CYS A 29 -8.65 -0.73 3.69
C CYS A 29 -7.64 -0.55 2.56
N ARG A 30 -8.11 -0.20 1.35
CA ARG A 30 -7.24 0.07 0.20
C ARG A 30 -6.31 1.24 0.49
N ILE A 31 -6.84 2.37 0.98
CA ILE A 31 -6.03 3.56 1.25
C ILE A 31 -5.03 3.33 2.38
N HIS A 32 -5.42 2.62 3.43
CA HIS A 32 -4.52 2.27 4.53
C HIS A 32 -3.35 1.42 4.02
N ARG A 33 -3.64 0.37 3.23
CA ARG A 33 -2.61 -0.48 2.65
C ARG A 33 -1.68 0.27 1.70
N SER A 34 -2.23 1.16 0.88
CA SER A 34 -1.41 2.00 -0.02
C SER A 34 -0.47 2.92 0.74
N LYS A 35 -0.92 3.53 1.85
CA LYS A 35 -0.06 4.37 2.70
C LYS A 35 1.09 3.56 3.30
N GLU A 36 0.78 2.38 3.84
CA GLU A 36 1.79 1.48 4.40
C GLU A 36 2.81 1.07 3.34
N LEU A 37 2.36 0.64 2.16
CA LEU A 37 3.26 0.29 1.05
C LEU A 37 4.11 1.47 0.59
N LEU A 38 3.58 2.70 0.58
CA LEU A 38 4.34 3.91 0.25
C LEU A 38 5.38 4.28 1.33
N ARG A 39 5.18 3.84 2.57
CA ARG A 39 6.10 4.07 3.70
C ARG A 39 7.16 2.97 3.80
N THR A 40 6.75 1.71 3.68
CA THR A 40 7.63 0.55 3.90
C THR A 40 8.42 0.18 2.65
N CYS A 41 7.86 0.43 1.46
CA CYS A 41 8.46 -0.04 0.21
C CYS A 41 8.69 1.11 -0.78
N SER A 42 9.85 1.10 -1.43
CA SER A 42 10.20 2.03 -2.50
C SER A 42 9.60 1.67 -3.87
N TYR A 43 8.50 0.91 -3.91
CA TYR A 43 7.88 0.47 -5.16
C TYR A 43 7.30 1.62 -5.97
N SER A 44 7.18 1.48 -7.28
CA SER A 44 6.48 2.46 -8.12
C SER A 44 5.00 2.57 -7.71
N VAL A 45 4.39 3.72 -7.97
CA VAL A 45 2.95 3.92 -7.74
C VAL A 45 2.11 2.88 -8.49
N SER A 46 2.56 2.47 -9.68
CA SER A 46 1.93 1.42 -10.49
C SER A 46 1.89 0.08 -9.75
N ASN A 47 3.02 -0.38 -9.21
CA ASN A 47 3.07 -1.66 -8.47
C ASN A 47 2.20 -1.63 -7.22
N ILE A 48 2.11 -0.47 -6.55
CA ILE A 48 1.26 -0.29 -5.37
C ILE A 48 -0.21 -0.33 -5.77
N ALA A 49 -0.59 0.32 -6.88
CA ALA A 49 -1.95 0.29 -7.42
C ALA A 49 -2.37 -1.15 -7.72
N GLU A 50 -1.55 -1.91 -8.44
CA GLU A 50 -1.80 -3.33 -8.73
C GLU A 50 -1.93 -4.15 -7.44
N SER A 51 -1.09 -3.89 -6.43
CA SER A 51 -1.11 -4.59 -5.15
C SER A 51 -2.37 -4.36 -4.32
N VAL A 52 -3.07 -3.22 -4.52
CA VAL A 52 -4.34 -2.92 -3.83
C VAL A 52 -5.57 -3.18 -4.72
N GLY A 53 -5.38 -3.76 -5.90
CA GLY A 53 -6.45 -4.14 -6.82
C GLY A 53 -6.90 -3.04 -7.78
N TYR A 54 -6.05 -2.05 -8.08
CA TYR A 54 -6.26 -1.09 -9.15
C TYR A 54 -5.37 -1.40 -10.34
N THR A 55 -5.97 -1.72 -11.47
CA THR A 55 -5.27 -1.89 -12.74
C THR A 55 -4.87 -0.54 -13.34
N ASP A 56 -5.65 0.51 -13.06
CA ASP A 56 -5.42 1.86 -13.59
C ASP A 56 -4.75 2.76 -12.54
N ASN A 57 -3.52 3.18 -12.82
CA ASN A 57 -2.74 4.07 -11.96
C ASN A 57 -3.32 5.50 -11.91
N TYR A 58 -3.89 6.02 -13.01
CA TYR A 58 -4.52 7.34 -13.00
C TYR A 58 -5.73 7.37 -12.09
N TYR A 59 -6.56 6.32 -12.14
CA TYR A 59 -7.70 6.14 -11.25
C TYR A 59 -7.25 6.02 -9.80
N PHE A 60 -6.25 5.19 -9.53
CA PHE A 60 -5.66 5.06 -8.19
C PHE A 60 -5.13 6.39 -7.67
N SER A 61 -4.41 7.16 -8.49
CA SER A 61 -3.83 8.44 -8.08
C SER A 61 -4.90 9.46 -7.71
N ARG A 62 -6.00 9.54 -8.49
CA ARG A 62 -7.16 10.38 -8.17
C ARG A 62 -7.86 9.92 -6.90
N PHE A 63 -8.09 8.61 -6.76
CA PHE A 63 -8.69 8.02 -5.57
C PHE A 63 -7.85 8.29 -4.31
N PHE A 64 -6.54 8.02 -4.38
CA PHE A 64 -5.60 8.21 -3.29
C PHE A 64 -5.53 9.68 -2.88
N LYS A 65 -5.48 10.60 -3.85
CA LYS A 65 -5.53 12.04 -3.59
C LYS A 65 -6.86 12.46 -2.95
N LYS A 66 -7.99 11.93 -3.40
CA LYS A 66 -9.30 12.20 -2.79
C LYS A 66 -9.37 11.74 -1.33
N GLN A 67 -8.71 10.62 -1.00
CA GLN A 67 -8.74 10.06 0.36
C GLN A 67 -7.65 10.63 1.29
N THR A 68 -6.50 11.05 0.77
CA THR A 68 -5.36 11.53 1.58
C THR A 68 -5.07 13.01 1.44
N GLY A 69 -5.67 13.69 0.47
CA GLY A 69 -5.35 15.06 0.07
C GLY A 69 -4.10 15.20 -0.81
N LEU A 70 -3.23 14.18 -0.87
CA LEU A 70 -1.94 14.22 -1.55
C LEU A 70 -1.87 13.18 -2.66
N SER A 71 -1.16 13.48 -3.75
CA SER A 71 -0.88 12.45 -4.77
C SER A 71 0.05 11.37 -4.17
N PRO A 72 -0.04 10.10 -4.58
CA PRO A 72 0.80 9.04 -4.02
C PRO A 72 2.32 9.32 -4.16
N THR A 73 2.73 10.00 -5.24
CA THR A 73 4.11 10.50 -5.42
C THR A 73 4.47 11.62 -4.44
N GLU A 74 3.56 12.56 -4.20
CA GLU A 74 3.75 13.64 -3.23
C GLU A 74 3.81 13.10 -1.81
N TYR A 75 2.93 12.17 -1.46
CA TYR A 75 2.93 11.48 -0.18
C TYR A 75 4.27 10.78 0.07
N ARG A 76 4.82 10.09 -0.93
CA ARG A 76 6.15 9.49 -0.84
C ARG A 76 7.25 10.52 -0.61
N ASN A 77 7.22 11.63 -1.34
CA ASN A 77 8.20 12.70 -1.16
C ASN A 77 8.08 13.33 0.23
N HIS A 78 6.86 13.50 0.72
CA HIS A 78 6.59 14.00 2.06
C HIS A 78 7.10 13.04 3.14
N VAL A 79 6.85 11.73 2.98
CA VAL A 79 7.37 10.70 3.88
C VAL A 79 8.90 10.65 3.83
N LYS A 80 9.53 10.72 2.64
CA LYS A 80 11.00 10.79 2.50
C LYS A 80 11.60 12.04 3.13
N ARG A 81 10.91 13.17 3.03
CA ARG A 81 11.32 14.43 3.66
C ARG A 81 11.15 14.38 5.18
N ASN A 82 10.13 13.67 5.65
CA ASN A 82 9.79 13.53 7.07
C ASN A 82 10.39 12.26 7.72
N SER A 83 11.15 11.44 6.99
CA SER A 83 11.76 10.20 7.51
C SER A 83 13.04 10.45 8.32
N MET A 84 13.02 11.48 9.17
CA MET A 84 13.74 11.51 10.45
C MET A 84 12.78 11.17 11.61
N LEU A 85 11.89 10.18 11.44
CA LEU A 85 11.05 9.71 12.55
C LEU A 85 11.32 8.23 12.83
N PRO A 86 11.90 7.89 14.00
CA PRO A 86 12.08 6.49 14.42
C PRO A 86 10.71 5.86 14.75
N PRO A 87 10.59 4.53 14.66
CA PRO A 87 9.41 3.82 15.15
C PRO A 87 9.37 3.89 16.67
N GLY A 88 8.24 4.33 17.21
CA GLY A 88 7.87 4.13 18.63
C GLY A 88 7.26 2.74 18.82
#